data_AF-A0A069QLK3-F1
#
_entry.id   AF-A0A069QLK3-F1
#
_cell.length_a   1.000
_cell.length_b   1.000
_cell.length_c   1.000
_cell.angle_alpha   90.00
_cell.angle_beta   90.00
_cell.angle_gamma   90.00
#
_symmetry.space_group_name_H-M   'P 1'
#
loop_
_entity.id
_entity.type
_entity.pdbx_description
1 polymer ?
#
loop_
_entity_poly.entity_id
_entity_poly.type
_entity_poly.pdbx_seq_one_letter_code
_entity_poly.pdbx_strand_id
1 'polypeptide(L)'
;MPFIKEIVFFVESQLQSYNKHFVFSMTTNAILLPHYIKYLVEKDFHLLLSLDGDENGSSYRIYRNGKPAYKTIVDNINIVKSSYPAFYKKNITFNAVLNDRNTIQGINDFFSLHFCKKPFIGEINVTGINPNEIDLFKKIFRSKTREVAKERGLQIENFQESTSYDTVARYLQMHSPYFYLSYNELLYGKNSRKSVPTGTCLPFGKKVFITVSGKILPCEHMYVVKTKCTTANIVIYSVVSFFYSQKFFC
;
A
#
# COMPACT_ATOMS: atom_id res chain seq x y z
N MET A 1 -8.04 -6.99 22.64
CA MET A 1 -6.90 -6.79 21.72
C MET A 1 -5.54 -7.02 22.43
N PRO A 2 -5.24 -8.25 22.94
CA PRO A 2 -4.04 -8.47 23.78
C PRO A 2 -2.73 -8.29 23.02
N PHE A 3 -2.61 -8.92 21.84
CA PHE A 3 -1.38 -8.89 21.03
C PHE A 3 -0.88 -7.48 20.68
N ILE A 4 -1.76 -6.58 20.24
CA ILE A 4 -1.35 -5.20 19.91
C ILE A 4 -0.92 -4.45 21.17
N LYS A 5 -1.58 -4.69 22.32
CA LYS A 5 -1.18 -4.07 23.59
C LYS A 5 0.21 -4.55 24.03
N GLU A 6 0.52 -5.83 23.86
CA GLU A 6 1.84 -6.40 24.14
C GLU A 6 2.92 -5.79 23.26
N ILE A 7 2.65 -5.61 21.96
CA ILE A 7 3.60 -4.93 21.04
C ILE A 7 3.85 -3.49 21.48
N VAL A 8 2.79 -2.72 21.75
CA VAL A 8 2.92 -1.33 22.19
C VAL A 8 3.71 -1.27 23.50
N PHE A 9 3.40 -2.14 24.46
CA PHE A 9 4.13 -2.23 25.73
C PHE A 9 5.61 -2.59 25.52
N PHE A 10 5.92 -3.53 24.63
CA PHE A 10 7.30 -3.89 24.32
C PHE A 10 8.07 -2.69 23.73
N VAL A 11 7.49 -2.01 22.74
CA VAL A 11 8.10 -0.84 22.11
C VAL A 11 8.31 0.28 23.14
N GLU A 12 7.29 0.57 23.93
CA GLU A 12 7.34 1.64 24.93
C GLU A 12 8.22 1.30 26.13
N SER A 13 8.44 0.03 26.49
CA SER A 13 9.27 -0.32 27.66
C SER A 13 10.72 -0.66 27.29
N GLN A 14 10.93 -1.36 26.18
CA GLN A 14 12.24 -1.91 25.83
C GLN A 14 13.03 -1.03 24.86
N LEU A 15 12.34 -0.18 24.08
CA LEU A 15 12.98 0.59 23.00
C LEU A 15 13.16 2.09 23.30
N GLN A 16 12.79 2.54 24.50
CA GLN A 16 12.97 3.94 24.93
C GLN A 16 14.43 4.41 24.84
N SER A 17 15.38 3.52 25.12
CA SER A 17 16.82 3.84 25.12
C SER A 17 17.37 4.22 23.75
N TYR A 18 16.67 3.91 22.65
CA TYR A 18 17.14 4.17 21.29
C TYR A 18 16.90 5.61 20.79
N ASN A 19 16.30 6.48 21.62
CA ASN A 19 15.98 7.87 21.30
C ASN A 19 15.32 8.01 19.91
N LYS A 20 14.33 7.16 19.63
CA LYS A 20 13.54 7.17 18.40
C LYS A 20 12.08 7.51 18.70
N HIS A 21 11.46 8.23 17.77
CA HIS A 21 10.03 8.47 17.81
C HIS A 21 9.29 7.30 17.15
N PHE A 22 8.52 6.56 17.94
CA PHE A 22 7.70 5.45 17.45
C PHE A 22 6.31 5.94 17.08
N VAL A 23 5.85 5.51 15.91
CA VAL A 23 4.51 5.84 15.40
C VAL A 23 3.78 4.54 15.12
N PHE A 24 2.62 4.38 15.74
CA PHE A 24 1.77 3.22 15.51
C PHE A 24 0.77 3.51 14.40
N SER A 25 0.66 2.60 13.44
CA SER A 25 -0.32 2.69 12.37
C SER A 25 -0.96 1.33 12.12
N MET A 26 -2.24 1.33 11.78
CA MET A 26 -2.95 0.10 11.40
C MET A 26 -4.06 0.35 10.40
N THR A 27 -4.39 -0.69 9.64
CA THR A 27 -5.55 -0.72 8.74
C THR A 27 -6.64 -1.58 9.36
N THR A 28 -7.89 -1.12 9.33
CA THR A 28 -9.03 -1.86 9.89
C THR A 28 -10.29 -1.68 9.05
N ASN A 29 -11.18 -2.67 9.07
CA ASN A 29 -12.51 -2.63 8.45
C ASN A 29 -13.56 -1.90 9.32
N ALA A 30 -13.14 -1.35 10.46
CA ALA A 30 -13.95 -0.61 11.42
C ALA A 30 -15.08 -1.38 12.14
N ILE A 31 -15.27 -2.67 11.90
CA ILE A 31 -16.34 -3.49 12.51
C ILE A 31 -16.25 -3.54 14.05
N LEU A 32 -15.04 -3.57 14.60
CA LEU A 32 -14.82 -3.61 16.05
C LEU A 32 -14.23 -2.30 16.59
N LEU A 33 -14.21 -1.24 15.78
CA LEU A 33 -13.51 -0.01 16.10
C LEU A 33 -14.01 0.65 17.40
N PRO A 34 -15.33 0.80 17.65
CA PRO A 34 -15.80 1.46 18.88
C PRO A 34 -15.38 0.72 20.15
N HIS A 35 -15.18 -0.59 20.09
CA HIS A 35 -14.78 -1.37 21.26
C HIS A 35 -13.32 -1.13 21.66
N TYR A 36 -12.46 -0.71 20.72
CA TYR A 36 -11.02 -0.51 20.98
C TYR A 36 -10.56 0.94 20.86
N ILE A 37 -11.42 1.86 20.39
CA ILE A 37 -11.03 3.23 20.06
C ILE A 37 -10.38 3.98 21.23
N LYS A 38 -10.86 3.80 22.46
CA LYS A 38 -10.29 4.47 23.64
C LYS A 38 -8.79 4.24 23.76
N TYR A 39 -8.36 3.00 23.62
CA TYR A 39 -6.94 2.63 23.69
C TYR A 39 -6.15 3.15 22.48
N LEU A 40 -6.73 3.09 21.28
CA LEU A 40 -6.08 3.58 20.05
C LEU A 40 -5.86 5.10 20.09
N VAL A 41 -6.80 5.85 20.69
CA VAL A 41 -6.69 7.29 20.95
C VAL A 41 -5.61 7.58 21.98
N GLU A 42 -5.60 6.85 23.10
CA GLU A 42 -4.59 6.98 24.17
C GLU A 42 -3.16 6.80 23.63
N LYS A 43 -2.98 5.92 22.64
CA LYS A 43 -1.69 5.60 22.02
C LYS A 43 -1.43 6.34 20.69
N ASP A 44 -2.22 7.36 20.37
CA ASP A 44 -2.11 8.21 19.15
C ASP A 44 -1.94 7.42 17.84
N PHE A 45 -2.65 6.30 17.68
CA PHE A 45 -2.54 5.47 16.47
C PHE A 45 -2.99 6.24 15.21
N HIS A 46 -2.29 6.08 14.09
CA HIS A 46 -2.82 6.43 12.78
C HIS A 46 -3.64 5.28 12.20
N LEU A 47 -4.91 5.54 11.89
CA LEU A 47 -5.83 4.52 11.39
C LEU A 47 -6.13 4.75 9.90
N LEU A 48 -6.02 3.68 9.12
CA LEU A 48 -6.52 3.59 7.76
C LEU A 48 -7.79 2.74 7.75
N LEU A 49 -8.95 3.36 7.58
CA LEU A 49 -10.24 2.68 7.59
C LEU A 49 -10.61 2.25 6.17
N SER A 50 -11.02 0.99 6.02
CA SER A 50 -11.38 0.43 4.71
C SER A 50 -12.88 0.56 4.45
N LEU A 51 -13.27 1.38 3.47
CA LEU A 51 -14.65 1.63 3.05
C LEU A 51 -14.65 2.10 1.58
N ASP A 52 -15.51 1.52 0.73
CA ASP A 52 -15.38 1.64 -0.74
C ASP A 52 -16.41 2.61 -1.35
N GLY A 53 -16.84 3.59 -0.58
CA GLY A 53 -17.88 4.56 -0.95
C GLY A 53 -19.20 4.25 -0.24
N ASP A 54 -20.30 4.54 -0.92
CA ASP A 54 -21.67 4.31 -0.46
C ASP A 54 -22.01 2.80 -0.31
N GLU A 55 -23.28 2.51 -0.04
CA GLU A 55 -23.74 1.13 0.16
C GLU A 55 -23.50 0.26 -1.08
N ASN A 56 -23.71 0.82 -2.28
CA ASN A 56 -23.49 0.09 -3.53
C ASN A 56 -21.99 -0.17 -3.77
N GLY A 57 -21.15 0.85 -3.62
CA GLY A 57 -19.69 0.72 -3.78
C GLY A 57 -19.06 -0.22 -2.77
N SER A 58 -19.63 -0.28 -1.56
CA SER A 58 -19.17 -1.14 -0.46
C SER A 58 -19.87 -2.50 -0.39
N SER A 59 -20.69 -2.85 -1.37
CA SER A 59 -21.51 -4.08 -1.35
C SER A 59 -20.70 -5.39 -1.38
N TYR A 60 -19.42 -5.36 -1.75
CA TYR A 60 -18.51 -6.51 -1.61
C TYR A 60 -18.00 -6.73 -0.18
N ARG A 61 -18.23 -5.77 0.73
CA ARG A 61 -17.89 -5.90 2.16
C ARG A 61 -19.00 -6.65 2.87
N ILE A 62 -18.92 -7.97 2.82
CA ILE A 62 -19.88 -8.87 3.46
C ILE A 62 -19.27 -9.55 4.70
N TYR A 63 -20.13 -9.84 5.67
CA TYR A 63 -19.80 -10.75 6.75
C TYR A 63 -19.66 -12.19 6.24
N ARG A 64 -19.06 -13.06 7.06
CA ARG A 64 -18.94 -14.50 6.75
C ARG A 64 -20.30 -15.18 6.52
N ASN A 65 -21.38 -14.63 7.08
CA ASN A 65 -22.75 -15.12 6.89
C ASN A 65 -23.42 -14.56 5.61
N GLY A 66 -22.68 -13.86 4.75
CA GLY A 66 -23.17 -13.28 3.50
C GLY A 66 -23.92 -11.96 3.63
N LYS A 67 -24.17 -11.46 4.85
CA LYS A 67 -24.89 -10.19 5.04
C LYS A 67 -23.99 -8.97 4.75
N PRO A 68 -24.53 -7.88 4.18
CA PRO A 68 -23.79 -6.64 4.01
C PRO A 68 -23.25 -6.09 5.34
N ALA A 69 -22.00 -5.65 5.35
CA ALA A 69 -21.37 -5.05 6.53
C ALA A 69 -21.41 -3.51 6.52
N TYR A 70 -21.81 -2.91 5.39
CA TYR A 70 -21.78 -1.45 5.17
C TYR A 70 -22.37 -0.63 6.32
N LYS A 71 -23.62 -0.92 6.71
CA LYS A 71 -24.30 -0.18 7.77
C LYS A 71 -23.49 -0.18 9.08
N THR A 72 -23.03 -1.35 9.52
CA THR A 72 -22.22 -1.46 10.74
C THR A 72 -20.91 -0.69 10.64
N ILE A 73 -20.24 -0.73 9.48
CA ILE A 73 -19.00 0.02 9.25
C ILE A 73 -19.25 1.52 9.41
N VAL A 74 -20.26 2.05 8.73
CA VAL A 74 -20.61 3.49 8.76
C VAL A 74 -21.03 3.93 10.16
N ASP A 75 -21.90 3.17 10.83
CA ASP A 75 -22.36 3.47 12.19
C ASP A 75 -21.18 3.53 13.17
N ASN A 76 -20.27 2.57 13.09
CA ASN A 76 -19.07 2.52 13.93
C ASN A 76 -18.13 3.71 13.68
N ILE A 77 -17.94 4.10 12.42
CA ILE A 77 -17.13 5.28 12.09
C ILE A 77 -17.78 6.54 12.66
N ASN A 78 -19.10 6.68 12.54
CA ASN A 78 -19.84 7.83 13.06
C ASN A 78 -19.76 7.93 14.58
N ILE A 79 -19.82 6.80 15.30
CA ILE A 79 -19.59 6.75 16.76
C ILE A 79 -18.21 7.30 17.12
N VAL A 80 -17.16 6.94 16.37
CA VAL A 80 -15.80 7.45 16.61
C VAL A 80 -15.68 8.93 16.27
N LYS A 81 -16.28 9.36 15.14
CA LYS A 81 -16.30 10.74 14.70
C LYS A 81 -16.95 11.65 15.75
N SER A 82 -18.05 11.22 16.37
CA SER A 82 -18.74 11.98 17.41
C SER A 82 -18.03 11.92 18.76
N SER A 83 -17.50 10.76 19.15
CA SER A 83 -16.88 10.57 20.48
C SER A 83 -15.45 11.12 20.56
N TYR A 84 -14.70 11.11 19.47
CA TYR A 84 -13.28 11.51 19.41
C TYR A 84 -12.99 12.42 18.19
N PRO A 85 -13.62 13.60 18.08
CA PRO A 85 -13.57 14.42 16.87
C PRO A 85 -12.16 14.90 16.51
N ALA A 86 -11.34 15.27 17.50
CA ALA A 86 -9.96 15.70 17.27
C ALA A 86 -9.09 14.57 16.70
N PHE A 87 -9.17 13.38 17.30
CA PHE A 87 -8.48 12.18 16.83
C PHE A 87 -8.98 11.76 15.44
N TYR A 88 -10.29 11.76 15.21
CA TYR A 88 -10.87 11.49 13.90
C TYR A 88 -10.30 12.45 12.83
N LYS A 89 -10.20 13.75 13.14
CA LYS A 89 -9.68 14.75 12.20
C LYS A 89 -8.19 14.53 11.89
N LYS A 90 -7.36 14.26 12.89
CA LYS A 90 -5.89 14.17 12.75
C LYS A 90 -5.41 12.78 12.32
N ASN A 91 -5.96 11.71 12.89
CA ASN A 91 -5.37 10.37 12.85
C ASN A 91 -6.09 9.37 11.97
N ILE A 92 -7.33 9.67 11.56
CA ILE A 92 -8.14 8.76 10.74
C ILE A 92 -8.08 9.18 9.26
N THR A 93 -7.71 8.21 8.44
CA THR A 93 -7.70 8.27 6.97
C THR A 93 -8.50 7.09 6.41
N PHE A 94 -8.87 7.17 5.13
CA PHE A 94 -9.70 6.16 4.48
C PHE A 94 -8.99 5.56 3.27
N ASN A 95 -9.23 4.28 3.02
CA ASN A 95 -8.87 3.59 1.79
C ASN A 95 -10.13 3.00 1.15
N ALA A 96 -10.37 3.36 -0.10
CA ALA A 96 -11.44 2.86 -0.94
C ALA A 96 -10.86 2.07 -2.11
N VAL A 97 -11.43 0.89 -2.36
CA VAL A 97 -11.06 0.04 -3.51
C VAL A 97 -12.03 0.29 -4.65
N LEU A 98 -11.47 0.69 -5.79
CA LEU A 98 -12.21 0.91 -7.03
C LEU A 98 -12.68 -0.43 -7.61
N ASN A 99 -13.96 -0.53 -7.95
CA ASN A 99 -14.62 -1.73 -8.45
C ASN A 99 -15.77 -1.37 -9.42
N ASP A 100 -16.46 -2.39 -9.94
CA ASP A 100 -17.54 -2.24 -10.92
C ASP A 100 -18.82 -1.56 -10.40
N ARG A 101 -18.89 -1.25 -9.10
CA ARG A 101 -20.05 -0.66 -8.42
C ARG A 101 -19.78 0.74 -7.86
N ASN A 102 -18.59 1.28 -8.07
CA ASN A 102 -18.25 2.64 -7.67
C ASN A 102 -17.45 3.37 -8.75
N THR A 103 -17.33 4.69 -8.59
CA THR A 103 -16.53 5.56 -9.46
C THR A 103 -15.62 6.42 -8.60
N ILE A 104 -14.56 6.99 -9.20
CA ILE A 104 -13.65 7.89 -8.50
C ILE A 104 -14.41 9.09 -7.94
N GLN A 105 -15.22 9.73 -8.79
CA GLN A 105 -16.09 10.84 -8.37
C GLN A 105 -17.06 10.43 -7.26
N GLY A 106 -17.79 9.32 -7.40
CA GLY A 106 -18.77 8.88 -6.41
C GLY A 106 -18.15 8.56 -5.05
N ILE A 107 -16.95 7.96 -5.04
CA ILE A 107 -16.17 7.77 -3.81
C ILE A 107 -15.84 9.14 -3.19
N ASN A 108 -15.25 10.06 -3.95
CA ASN A 108 -14.85 11.36 -3.41
C ASN A 108 -16.03 12.16 -2.86
N ASP A 109 -17.17 12.18 -3.57
CA ASP A 109 -18.37 12.90 -3.15
C ASP A 109 -18.94 12.32 -1.86
N PHE A 110 -19.04 11.00 -1.78
CA PHE A 110 -19.50 10.30 -0.57
C PHE A 110 -18.63 10.65 0.65
N PHE A 111 -17.29 10.55 0.52
CA PHE A 111 -16.39 10.85 1.63
C PHE A 111 -16.35 12.33 2.00
N SER A 112 -16.49 13.24 1.02
CA SER A 112 -16.59 14.67 1.26
C SER A 112 -17.87 14.99 2.06
N LEU A 113 -19.02 14.49 1.60
CA LEU A 113 -20.33 14.76 2.16
C LEU A 113 -20.52 14.17 3.57
N HIS A 114 -20.19 12.88 3.75
CA HIS A 114 -20.48 12.17 5.01
C HIS A 114 -19.34 12.27 6.03
N PHE A 115 -18.10 12.32 5.56
CA PHE A 115 -16.92 12.16 6.41
C PHE A 115 -16.01 13.40 6.46
N CYS A 116 -16.23 14.39 5.59
CA CYS A 116 -15.38 15.58 5.42
C CYS A 116 -13.90 15.20 5.23
N LYS A 117 -13.66 14.15 4.44
CA LYS A 117 -12.33 13.54 4.24
C LYS A 117 -12.12 13.22 2.76
N LYS A 118 -10.85 13.13 2.35
CA LYS A 118 -10.46 12.61 1.04
C LYS A 118 -9.84 11.21 1.24
N PRO A 119 -10.40 10.16 0.63
CA PRO A 119 -9.86 8.81 0.76
C PRO A 119 -8.67 8.60 -0.18
N PHE A 120 -7.82 7.62 0.14
CA PHE A 120 -6.96 6.98 -0.85
C PHE A 120 -7.82 6.03 -1.69
N ILE A 121 -7.66 6.13 -3.02
CA ILE A 121 -8.38 5.27 -3.97
C ILE A 121 -7.36 4.35 -4.64
N GLY A 122 -7.47 3.06 -4.37
CA GLY A 122 -6.63 1.99 -4.92
C GLY A 122 -7.40 1.07 -5.86
N GLU A 123 -6.67 0.33 -6.69
CA GLU A 123 -7.21 -0.72 -7.56
C GLU A 123 -7.19 -2.07 -6.83
N ILE A 124 -8.01 -3.03 -7.29
CA ILE A 124 -7.91 -4.42 -6.84
C ILE A 124 -6.55 -4.99 -7.28
N ASN A 125 -5.89 -5.72 -6.38
CA ASN A 125 -4.61 -6.34 -6.69
C ASN A 125 -4.75 -7.32 -7.87
N VAL A 126 -3.91 -7.14 -8.88
CA VAL A 126 -3.84 -7.97 -10.09
C VAL A 126 -2.99 -9.24 -9.91
N THR A 127 -2.26 -9.35 -8.79
CA THR A 127 -1.35 -10.47 -8.50
C THR A 127 -2.00 -11.50 -7.58
N GLY A 128 -1.71 -12.79 -7.80
CA GLY A 128 -2.20 -13.87 -6.95
C GLY A 128 -3.70 -14.16 -7.09
N ILE A 129 -4.30 -13.82 -8.24
CA ILE A 129 -5.71 -14.10 -8.53
C ILE A 129 -5.94 -15.61 -8.58
N ASN A 130 -6.97 -16.08 -7.88
CA ASN A 130 -7.41 -17.46 -7.94
C ASN A 130 -7.79 -17.82 -9.39
N PRO A 131 -7.17 -18.85 -10.01
CA PRO A 131 -7.45 -19.22 -11.39
C PRO A 131 -8.94 -19.47 -11.68
N ASN A 132 -9.68 -19.97 -10.68
CA ASN A 132 -11.10 -20.28 -10.81
C ASN A 132 -12.00 -19.04 -10.74
N GLU A 133 -11.47 -17.87 -10.35
CA GLU A 133 -12.24 -16.63 -10.17
C GLU A 133 -11.76 -15.50 -11.11
N ILE A 134 -10.98 -15.84 -12.14
CA ILE A 134 -10.46 -14.86 -13.10
C ILE A 134 -11.58 -14.08 -13.79
N ASP A 135 -12.69 -14.73 -14.15
CA ASP A 135 -13.79 -14.06 -14.84
C ASP A 135 -14.55 -13.11 -13.91
N LEU A 136 -14.70 -13.49 -12.64
CA LEU A 136 -15.22 -12.59 -11.61
C LEU A 136 -14.28 -11.39 -11.43
N PHE A 137 -12.97 -11.63 -11.34
CA PHE A 137 -11.97 -10.56 -11.25
C PHE A 137 -12.09 -9.59 -12.43
N LYS A 138 -12.13 -10.08 -13.67
CA LYS A 138 -12.27 -9.24 -14.87
C LYS A 138 -13.55 -8.40 -14.84
N LYS A 139 -14.64 -8.93 -14.30
CA LYS A 139 -15.91 -8.22 -14.16
C LYS A 139 -15.80 -7.07 -13.17
N ILE A 140 -15.22 -7.33 -12.00
CA ILE A 140 -15.12 -6.37 -10.88
C ILE A 140 -14.01 -5.33 -11.10
N PHE A 141 -12.90 -5.74 -11.71
CA PHE A 141 -11.70 -4.91 -11.84
C PHE A 141 -11.99 -3.64 -12.65
N ARG A 142 -11.52 -2.51 -12.12
CA ARG A 142 -11.54 -1.21 -12.78
C ARG A 142 -10.16 -0.58 -12.65
N SER A 143 -9.64 -0.09 -13.77
CA SER A 143 -8.37 0.65 -13.78
C SER A 143 -8.65 2.11 -13.49
N LYS A 144 -8.00 2.61 -12.45
CA LYS A 144 -8.00 4.00 -12.03
C LYS A 144 -7.51 4.91 -13.15
N THR A 145 -6.46 4.53 -13.88
CA THR A 145 -5.96 5.28 -15.04
C THR A 145 -7.05 5.45 -16.09
N ARG A 146 -7.79 4.37 -16.40
CA ARG A 146 -8.87 4.42 -17.39
C ARG A 146 -10.04 5.29 -16.94
N GLU A 147 -10.43 5.20 -15.67
CA GLU A 147 -11.50 6.02 -15.11
C GLU A 147 -11.13 7.52 -15.10
N VAL A 148 -9.91 7.88 -14.67
CA VAL A 148 -9.45 9.28 -14.67
C VAL A 148 -9.45 9.88 -16.07
N ALA A 149 -8.97 9.14 -17.07
CA ALA A 149 -8.94 9.65 -18.43
C ALA A 149 -10.34 9.78 -19.04
N LYS A 150 -11.25 8.84 -18.72
CA LYS A 150 -12.67 8.95 -19.08
C LYS A 150 -13.32 10.21 -18.49
N GLU A 151 -13.09 10.50 -17.21
CA GLU A 151 -13.59 11.72 -16.54
C GLU A 151 -13.05 13.01 -17.19
N ARG A 152 -11.81 12.97 -17.69
CA ARG A 152 -11.17 14.13 -18.35
C ARG A 152 -11.51 14.25 -19.84
N GLY A 153 -12.35 13.37 -20.39
CA GLY A 153 -12.64 13.34 -21.83
C GLY A 153 -11.41 13.07 -22.70
N LEU A 154 -10.35 12.49 -22.11
CA LEU A 154 -9.13 12.14 -22.81
C LEU A 154 -9.35 10.77 -23.47
N GLN A 155 -9.30 10.73 -24.80
CA GLN A 155 -9.07 9.49 -25.53
C GLN A 155 -7.73 8.93 -25.04
N ILE A 156 -7.71 7.76 -24.41
CA ILE A 156 -6.49 7.15 -23.88
C ILE A 156 -5.68 6.57 -25.05
N GLU A 157 -5.10 7.46 -25.84
CA GLU A 157 -3.87 7.22 -26.59
C GLU A 157 -2.73 8.06 -25.99
N ASN A 158 -2.83 8.38 -24.69
CA ASN A 158 -1.74 9.00 -23.94
C ASN A 158 -0.64 7.98 -23.71
N PHE A 159 0.38 8.00 -24.56
CA PHE A 159 1.60 7.19 -24.42
C PHE A 159 2.15 7.22 -22.99
N GLN A 160 2.03 8.37 -22.29
CA GLN A 160 2.47 8.61 -20.90
C GLN A 160 1.69 7.85 -19.82
N GLU A 161 0.47 7.39 -20.12
CA GLU A 161 -0.40 6.72 -19.14
C GLU A 161 -0.52 5.21 -19.42
N SER A 162 0.13 4.72 -20.48
CA SER A 162 0.23 3.29 -20.76
C SER A 162 1.07 2.59 -19.68
N THR A 163 0.72 1.36 -19.30
CA THR A 163 1.59 0.53 -18.43
C THR A 163 2.98 0.33 -19.08
N SER A 164 3.03 0.44 -20.40
CA SER A 164 4.25 0.49 -21.20
C SER A 164 5.06 1.77 -20.99
N TYR A 165 4.45 2.91 -20.68
CA TYR A 165 5.16 4.17 -20.43
C TYR A 165 6.16 4.02 -19.31
N ASP A 166 5.70 3.55 -18.16
CA ASP A 166 6.53 3.36 -16.98
C ASP A 166 7.71 2.43 -17.27
N THR A 167 7.49 1.46 -18.17
CA THR A 167 8.50 0.53 -18.64
C THR A 167 9.49 1.23 -19.59
N VAL A 168 9.00 2.00 -20.56
CA VAL A 168 9.83 2.75 -21.52
C VAL A 168 10.58 3.89 -20.84
N ALA A 169 9.94 4.64 -19.95
CA ALA A 169 10.54 5.71 -19.16
C ALA A 169 11.65 5.16 -18.24
N ARG A 170 11.42 4.02 -17.58
CA ARG A 170 12.47 3.33 -16.81
C ARG A 170 13.60 2.82 -17.69
N TYR A 171 13.28 2.28 -18.87
CA TYR A 171 14.28 1.84 -19.83
C TYR A 171 15.15 3.01 -20.30
N LEU A 172 14.53 4.13 -20.69
CA LEU A 172 15.22 5.37 -21.07
C LEU A 172 16.05 5.92 -19.90
N GLN A 173 15.52 5.90 -18.67
CA GLN A 173 16.25 6.32 -17.48
C GLN A 173 17.53 5.50 -17.25
N MET A 174 17.48 4.18 -17.49
CA MET A 174 18.62 3.28 -17.27
C MET A 174 19.61 3.27 -18.43
N HIS A 175 19.15 3.37 -19.67
CA HIS A 175 19.97 3.13 -20.87
C HIS A 175 20.26 4.39 -21.69
N SER A 176 19.52 5.50 -21.50
CA SER A 176 19.76 6.72 -22.27
C SER A 176 21.00 7.45 -21.77
N PRO A 177 21.96 7.79 -22.66
CA PRO A 177 23.08 8.65 -22.31
C PRO A 177 22.63 10.09 -22.02
N TYR A 178 21.37 10.45 -22.28
CA TYR A 178 20.81 11.78 -22.06
C TYR A 178 19.96 11.92 -20.80
N PHE A 179 19.86 10.87 -19.96
CA PHE A 179 19.16 10.95 -18.68
C PHE A 179 20.07 11.39 -17.53
N TYR A 180 19.64 12.37 -16.74
CA TYR A 180 20.35 12.94 -15.58
C TYR A 180 19.45 12.91 -14.34
N LEU A 181 19.94 12.43 -13.20
CA LEU A 181 19.21 12.31 -11.93
C LEU A 181 19.15 13.64 -11.16
N SER A 182 20.10 14.53 -11.42
CA SER A 182 20.18 15.84 -10.77
C SER A 182 20.87 16.85 -11.68
N TYR A 183 20.69 18.14 -11.39
CA TYR A 183 21.40 19.22 -12.08
C TYR A 183 22.92 19.06 -11.99
N ASN A 184 23.45 18.49 -10.90
CA ASN A 184 24.88 18.27 -10.74
C ASN A 184 25.43 17.27 -11.79
N GLU A 185 24.69 16.21 -12.10
CA GLU A 185 25.11 15.27 -13.15
C GLU A 185 25.06 15.89 -14.55
N LEU A 186 24.14 16.83 -14.78
CA LEU A 186 24.03 17.56 -16.03
C LEU A 186 25.19 18.54 -16.21
N LEU A 187 25.55 19.28 -15.14
CA LEU A 187 26.54 20.36 -15.19
C LEU A 187 27.99 19.87 -15.03
N TYR A 188 28.22 18.86 -14.19
CA TYR A 188 29.57 18.39 -13.84
C TYR A 188 29.90 17.00 -14.38
N GLY A 189 28.98 16.42 -15.17
CA GLY A 189 29.15 15.10 -15.77
C GLY A 189 28.68 13.95 -14.87
N LYS A 190 28.61 12.76 -15.48
CA LYS A 190 28.10 11.55 -14.83
C LYS A 190 29.22 10.81 -14.11
N ASN A 191 29.04 10.54 -12.82
CA ASN A 191 29.84 9.53 -12.13
C ASN A 191 29.52 8.13 -12.69
N SER A 192 30.48 7.20 -12.65
CA SER A 192 30.28 5.82 -13.10
C SER A 192 29.07 5.19 -12.40
N ARG A 193 27.96 5.04 -13.12
CA ARG A 193 26.74 4.46 -12.56
C ARG A 193 26.89 2.94 -12.54
N LYS A 194 26.80 2.32 -11.36
CA LYS A 194 26.61 0.86 -11.27
C LYS A 194 25.22 0.54 -11.82
N SER A 195 25.18 -0.08 -13.00
CA SER A 195 23.93 -0.53 -13.61
C SER A 195 23.25 -1.52 -12.68
N VAL A 196 22.01 -1.23 -12.29
CA VAL A 196 21.19 -2.21 -11.57
C VAL A 196 20.50 -3.05 -12.66
N PRO A 197 20.83 -4.34 -12.79
CA PRO A 197 20.42 -5.13 -13.95
C PRO A 197 18.91 -5.31 -14.09
N THR A 198 18.17 -5.12 -13.00
CA THR A 198 16.71 -5.29 -12.96
C THR A 198 16.08 -4.04 -12.38
N GLY A 199 15.07 -3.47 -13.06
CA GLY A 199 14.25 -2.35 -12.57
C GLY A 199 13.37 -2.69 -11.36
N THR A 200 13.79 -3.67 -10.56
CA THR A 200 13.16 -4.15 -9.34
C THR A 200 13.52 -3.24 -8.16
N CYS A 201 12.63 -3.19 -7.16
CA CYS A 201 12.93 -2.51 -5.91
C CYS A 201 14.19 -3.11 -5.25
N LEU A 202 14.96 -2.27 -4.57
CA LEU A 202 16.08 -2.75 -3.77
C LEU A 202 15.53 -3.51 -2.57
N PRO A 203 15.97 -4.77 -2.32
CA PRO A 203 15.72 -5.46 -1.06
C PRO A 203 15.97 -4.52 0.12
N PHE A 204 15.14 -4.51 1.16
CA PHE A 204 15.27 -3.62 2.32
C PHE A 204 15.29 -2.11 2.04
N GLY A 205 15.15 -1.68 0.78
CA GLY A 205 15.32 -0.28 0.41
C GLY A 205 14.22 0.63 0.96
N LYS A 206 13.00 0.11 1.07
CA LYS A 206 11.86 0.85 1.65
C LYS A 206 11.53 0.43 3.07
N LYS A 207 11.43 -0.89 3.31
CA LYS A 207 10.99 -1.48 4.57
C LYS A 207 11.72 -2.80 4.80
N VAL A 208 11.94 -3.12 6.07
CA VAL A 208 12.40 -4.44 6.50
C VAL A 208 11.19 -5.19 7.03
N PHE A 209 10.96 -6.40 6.52
CA PHE A 209 9.87 -7.25 6.95
C PHE A 209 10.43 -8.34 7.86
N ILE A 210 9.78 -8.58 9.00
CA ILE A 210 10.21 -9.57 9.99
C ILE A 210 9.03 -10.48 10.31
N THR A 211 9.24 -11.78 10.23
CA THR A 211 8.24 -12.80 10.58
C THR A 211 8.20 -13.02 12.10
N VAL A 212 7.11 -13.64 12.59
CA VAL A 212 7.00 -14.06 14.00
C VAL A 212 8.10 -15.01 14.45
N SER A 213 8.74 -15.73 13.52
CA SER A 213 9.90 -16.60 13.77
C SER A 213 11.25 -15.87 13.72
N GLY A 214 11.27 -14.54 13.63
CA GLY A 214 12.50 -13.75 13.55
C GLY A 214 13.19 -13.77 12.17
N LYS A 215 12.57 -14.35 11.13
CA LYS A 215 13.12 -14.33 9.77
C LYS A 215 12.93 -12.96 9.14
N ILE A 216 14.00 -12.42 8.57
CA ILE A 216 14.01 -11.16 7.84
C ILE A 216 13.69 -11.42 6.36
N LEU A 217 12.69 -10.73 5.81
CA LEU A 217 12.29 -10.82 4.41
C LEU A 217 12.71 -9.56 3.63
N PRO A 218 13.30 -9.72 2.43
CA PRO A 218 13.82 -8.61 1.63
C PRO A 218 12.73 -7.67 1.11
N CYS A 219 11.53 -8.17 0.84
CA CYS A 219 10.33 -7.39 0.51
C CYS A 219 9.05 -8.20 0.75
N GLU A 220 7.90 -7.57 0.53
CA GLU A 220 6.56 -8.13 0.66
C GLU A 220 6.22 -9.23 -0.36
N HIS A 221 7.00 -9.38 -1.43
CA HIS A 221 6.72 -10.34 -2.52
C HIS A 221 7.78 -11.45 -2.65
N MET A 222 8.95 -11.29 -2.03
CA MET A 222 10.05 -12.23 -2.14
C MET A 222 10.06 -13.17 -0.93
N TYR A 223 9.22 -14.19 -0.99
CA TYR A 223 9.17 -15.24 0.02
C TYR A 223 10.12 -16.40 -0.30
N VAL A 224 10.27 -16.74 -1.58
CA VAL A 224 11.16 -17.79 -2.12
C VAL A 224 11.44 -17.45 -3.58
N VAL A 225 12.70 -17.23 -3.96
CA VAL A 225 13.05 -17.19 -5.39
C VAL A 225 13.29 -18.64 -5.82
N LYS A 226 12.28 -19.30 -6.42
CA LYS A 226 12.57 -20.44 -7.31
C LYS A 226 13.01 -19.85 -8.64
N THR A 227 14.31 -19.58 -8.80
CA THR A 227 14.86 -19.30 -10.13
C THR A 227 14.70 -20.58 -10.96
N LYS A 228 14.15 -20.45 -12.17
CA LYS A 228 14.03 -21.55 -13.15
C LYS A 228 15.36 -22.20 -13.56
N CYS A 229 16.51 -21.74 -13.03
CA CYS A 229 17.83 -22.22 -13.42
C CYS A 229 18.63 -23.00 -12.36
N THR A 230 18.13 -23.21 -11.14
CA THR A 230 18.88 -24.06 -10.18
C THR A 230 17.95 -24.72 -9.17
N THR A 231 18.00 -26.05 -9.10
CA THR A 231 17.38 -26.93 -8.09
C THR A 231 18.05 -26.82 -6.71
N ALA A 232 18.64 -25.68 -6.37
CA ALA A 232 19.23 -25.43 -5.07
C ALA A 232 18.35 -24.44 -4.30
N ASN A 233 17.99 -24.81 -3.07
CA ASN A 233 17.46 -23.88 -2.08
C ASN A 233 18.55 -22.85 -1.74
N ILE A 234 18.73 -21.86 -2.61
CA ILE A 234 19.69 -20.78 -2.39
C ILE A 234 19.07 -19.88 -1.32
N VAL A 235 19.67 -19.98 -0.13
CA VAL A 235 19.43 -19.12 1.01
C VAL A 235 19.50 -17.67 0.53
N ILE A 236 18.38 -16.95 0.62
CA ILE A 236 18.19 -15.55 0.18
C ILE A 236 19.32 -14.64 0.65
N TYR A 237 19.94 -14.94 1.80
CA TYR A 237 21.08 -14.20 2.34
C TYR A 237 22.30 -14.14 1.41
N SER A 238 22.64 -15.19 0.65
CA SER A 238 23.85 -15.15 -0.20
C SER A 238 23.67 -14.25 -1.43
N VAL A 239 22.48 -14.26 -2.05
CA VAL A 239 22.16 -13.39 -3.19
C VAL A 239 22.02 -11.93 -2.75
N VAL A 240 21.39 -11.69 -1.60
CA VAL A 240 21.27 -10.35 -1.03
C VAL A 240 22.64 -9.84 -0.56
N SER A 241 23.43 -10.66 0.13
CA SER A 241 24.80 -10.32 0.53
C SER A 241 25.69 -10.01 -0.68
N PHE A 242 25.62 -10.82 -1.74
CA PHE A 242 26.33 -10.57 -3.00
C PHE A 242 25.90 -9.22 -3.61
N PHE A 243 24.60 -8.97 -3.71
CA PHE A 243 24.05 -7.72 -4.27
C PHE A 243 24.50 -6.48 -3.47
N TYR A 244 24.53 -6.56 -2.14
CA TYR A 244 24.99 -5.48 -1.27
C TYR A 244 26.52 -5.33 -1.25
N SER A 245 27.27 -6.42 -1.34
CA SER A 245 28.74 -6.39 -1.42
C SER A 245 29.22 -5.64 -2.68
N GLN A 246 28.55 -5.85 -3.82
CA GLN A 246 28.86 -5.11 -5.05
C GLN A 246 28.47 -3.64 -5.02
N LYS A 247 27.48 -3.25 -4.20
CA LYS A 247 26.96 -1.88 -4.18
C LYS A 247 27.63 -0.98 -3.14
N PHE A 248 28.02 -1.53 -1.99
CA PHE A 248 28.46 -0.76 -0.82
C PHE A 248 29.91 -0.99 -0.37
N PHE A 249 30.62 -1.98 -0.93
CA PHE A 249 32.03 -2.20 -0.65
C PHE A 249 32.87 -2.12 -1.94
N CYS A 250 33.16 -0.88 -2.34
CA CYS A 250 34.38 -0.42 -3.02
C CYS A 250 34.52 1.07 -2.72
#